data_AF-A0A7Y0SQZ6-F1
#
_entry.id   AF-A0A7Y0SQZ6-F1
#
_cell.length_a   1.000
_cell.length_b   1.000
_cell.length_c   1.000
_cell.angle_alpha   90.00
_cell.angle_beta   90.00
_cell.angle_gamma   90.00
#
_symmetry.space_group_name_H-M   'P 1'
#
loop_
_entity.id
_entity.type
_entity.pdbx_description
1 polymer ?
#
loop_
_entity_poly.entity_id
_entity_poly.type
_entity_poly.pdbx_seq_one_letter_code
_entity_poly.pdbx_strand_id
1 'polypeptide(L)'
;WKKPWVSSRGHSFNTALSLSKPEQTVTASYKIPLEDVANDYYQVQYGLKNLDNRDTQSIESNLAVERHWLADNGWHNTVYARHLYESFKQCLQDDEVNFVLP
;
A
#
# COMPACT_ATOMS: atom_id res chain seq x y z
N TRP A 1 -0.43 -1.72 14.26
CA TRP A 1 -1.22 -0.82 15.11
C TRP A 1 -2.30 -0.14 14.28
N LYS A 2 -3.56 -0.19 14.73
CA LYS A 2 -4.69 0.46 14.08
C LYS A 2 -5.18 1.60 14.96
N LYS A 3 -5.22 2.83 14.44
CA LYS A 3 -5.87 3.96 15.07
C LYS A 3 -7.15 4.28 14.30
N PRO A 4 -8.33 3.85 14.80
CA PRO A 4 -9.58 3.94 14.06
C PRO A 4 -10.06 5.38 13.86
N TRP A 5 -9.58 6.32 14.68
CA TRP A 5 -9.98 7.73 14.60
C TRP A 5 -8.77 8.63 14.91
N VAL A 6 -8.36 9.47 13.95
CA VAL A 6 -7.24 10.42 14.11
C VAL A 6 -7.65 11.89 13.98
N SER A 7 -8.85 12.16 13.46
CA SER A 7 -9.38 13.51 13.20
C SER A 7 -10.88 13.52 13.45
N SER A 8 -11.46 14.63 13.92
CA SER A 8 -12.92 14.78 14.11
C SER A 8 -13.75 14.46 12.86
N ARG A 9 -13.13 14.49 11.68
CA ARG A 9 -13.73 14.15 10.37
C ARG A 9 -13.73 12.65 10.05
N GLY A 10 -13.39 11.76 11.00
CA GLY A 10 -13.45 10.30 10.80
C GLY A 10 -12.25 9.69 10.07
N HIS A 11 -11.16 10.44 9.91
CA HIS A 11 -9.94 9.89 9.30
C HIS A 11 -9.40 8.75 10.16
N SER A 12 -8.80 7.75 9.54
CA SER A 12 -8.17 6.63 10.25
C SER A 12 -6.78 6.32 9.72
N PHE A 13 -5.94 5.75 10.58
CA PHE A 13 -4.57 5.39 10.25
C PHE A 13 -4.29 3.96 10.69
N ASN A 14 -3.61 3.20 9.84
CA ASN A 14 -3.21 1.84 10.13
C ASN A 14 -1.73 1.66 9.80
N THR A 15 -1.04 0.86 10.61
CA THR A 15 0.32 0.42 10.33
C THR A 15 0.39 -1.06 10.62
N ALA A 16 0.95 -1.85 9.72
CA ALA A 16 1.24 -3.25 9.96
C ALA A 16 2.74 -3.52 9.79
N LEU A 17 3.24 -4.44 10.61
CA LEU A 17 4.60 -4.93 10.56
C LEU A 17 4.52 -6.46 10.52
N SER A 18 5.12 -7.07 9.52
CA SER A 18 5.28 -8.51 9.40
C SER A 18 6.77 -8.82 9.35
N LEU A 19 7.22 -9.72 10.21
CA LEU A 19 8.64 -10.08 10.32
C LEU A 19 8.78 -11.59 10.22
N SER A 20 9.58 -12.03 9.27
CA SER A 20 10.05 -13.39 9.14
C SER A 20 11.54 -13.38 8.80
N LYS A 21 12.21 -14.53 8.86
CA LYS A 21 13.63 -14.62 8.47
C LYS A 21 13.85 -14.18 7.00
N PRO A 22 13.10 -14.67 6.01
CA PRO A 22 13.32 -14.29 4.61
C PRO A 22 12.66 -12.97 4.20
N GLU A 23 11.60 -12.53 4.89
CA GLU A 23 10.80 -11.38 4.46
C GLU A 23 10.42 -10.48 5.64
N GLN A 24 10.62 -9.18 5.48
CA GLN A 24 10.17 -8.16 6.42
C GLN A 24 9.36 -7.10 5.67
N THR A 25 8.16 -6.84 6.15
CA THR A 25 7.22 -5.92 5.49
C THR A 25 6.67 -4.92 6.49
N VAL A 26 6.73 -3.64 6.12
CA VAL A 26 6.09 -2.53 6.84
C VAL A 26 5.06 -1.91 5.91
N THR A 27 3.82 -1.79 6.36
CA THR A 27 2.80 -1.05 5.63
C THR A 27 2.18 0.02 6.50
N ALA A 28 1.83 1.14 5.88
CA ALA A 28 1.08 2.22 6.47
C ALA A 28 -0.07 2.60 5.53
N SER A 29 -1.24 2.86 6.08
CA SER A 29 -2.37 3.37 5.32
C SER A 29 -3.11 4.47 6.06
N TYR A 30 -3.55 5.47 5.30
CA TYR A 30 -4.34 6.59 5.79
C TYR A 30 -5.64 6.68 5.00
N LYS A 31 -6.77 6.59 5.68
CA LYS A 31 -8.11 6.62 5.08
C LYS A 31 -8.81 7.93 5.41
N ILE A 32 -9.34 8.58 4.38
CA ILE A 32 -10.10 9.84 4.44
C ILE A 32 -11.53 9.55 3.97
N PRO A 33 -12.51 9.45 4.89
CA PRO A 33 -13.90 9.25 4.50
C PRO A 33 -14.49 10.49 3.83
N LEU A 34 -15.51 10.25 2.98
CA LEU A 34 -16.35 11.26 2.37
C LEU A 34 -17.75 11.24 3.01
N GLU A 35 -18.77 11.75 2.33
CA GLU A 35 -20.14 11.86 2.86
C GLU A 35 -20.71 10.49 3.27
N ASP A 36 -20.64 9.50 2.39
CA ASP A 36 -20.87 8.10 2.76
C ASP A 36 -19.59 7.51 3.37
N VAL A 37 -19.39 7.77 4.66
CA VAL A 37 -18.18 7.39 5.41
C VAL A 37 -17.84 5.89 5.31
N ALA A 38 -18.85 5.03 5.14
CA ALA A 38 -18.66 3.59 5.08
C ALA A 38 -18.14 3.15 3.72
N ASN A 39 -18.70 3.71 2.65
CA ASN A 39 -18.50 3.22 1.28
C ASN A 39 -17.55 4.09 0.46
N ASP A 40 -17.45 5.37 0.79
CA ASP A 40 -16.80 6.39 -0.03
C ASP A 40 -15.62 7.02 0.69
N TYR A 41 -14.43 6.82 0.15
CA TYR A 41 -13.22 7.32 0.77
C TYR A 41 -12.04 7.43 -0.21
N TYR A 42 -11.10 8.30 0.15
CA TYR A 42 -9.74 8.26 -0.37
C TYR A 42 -8.84 7.45 0.56
N GLN A 43 -7.84 6.79 -0.01
CA GLN A 43 -6.84 6.06 0.74
C GLN A 43 -5.45 6.32 0.17
N VAL A 44 -4.50 6.60 1.06
CA VAL A 44 -3.07 6.60 0.73
C VAL A 44 -2.45 5.38 1.40
N GLN A 45 -1.74 4.56 0.65
CA GLN A 45 -1.03 3.39 1.14
C GLN A 45 0.45 3.49 0.82
N TYR A 46 1.28 3.13 1.79
CA TYR A 46 2.71 3.02 1.61
C TYR A 46 3.21 1.69 2.16
N GLY A 47 4.00 0.98 1.37
CA GLY A 47 4.59 -0.31 1.72
C GLY A 47 6.08 -0.30 1.50
N LEU A 48 6.81 -0.88 2.44
CA LEU A 48 8.22 -1.24 2.30
C LEU A 48 8.35 -2.74 2.51
N LYS A 49 9.06 -3.41 1.62
CA LYS A 49 9.35 -4.84 1.71
C LYS A 49 10.84 -5.06 1.52
N ASN A 50 11.43 -5.81 2.45
CA ASN A 50 12.77 -6.35 2.32
C ASN A 50 12.65 -7.87 2.17
N LEU A 51 13.29 -8.43 1.15
CA LEU A 51 13.31 -9.85 0.84
C LEU A 51 14.76 -10.32 0.77
N ASP A 52 15.11 -11.33 1.54
CA ASP A 52 16.39 -12.06 1.44
C ASP A 52 16.07 -13.56 1.48
N ASN A 53 15.99 -14.17 0.30
CA ASN A 53 15.57 -15.54 0.16
C ASN A 53 16.31 -16.24 -0.98
N ARG A 54 17.14 -17.24 -0.63
CA ARG A 54 17.96 -18.00 -1.58
C ARG A 54 18.85 -17.05 -2.39
N ASP A 55 18.62 -16.98 -3.70
CA ASP A 55 19.41 -16.17 -4.64
C ASP A 55 18.76 -14.82 -4.94
N THR A 56 17.69 -14.45 -4.21
CA THR A 56 16.97 -13.19 -4.38
C THR A 56 17.14 -12.31 -3.16
N GLN A 57 17.67 -11.11 -3.38
CA GLN A 57 17.71 -10.01 -2.41
C GLN A 57 17.02 -8.81 -3.04
N SER A 58 15.95 -8.29 -2.42
CA SER A 58 15.27 -7.12 -2.94
C SER A 58 14.73 -6.17 -1.88
N ILE A 59 14.68 -4.90 -2.25
CA ILE A 59 13.99 -3.86 -1.50
C ILE A 59 12.95 -3.21 -2.40
N GLU A 60 11.68 -3.29 -1.98
CA GLU A 60 10.54 -2.73 -2.69
C GLU A 60 9.93 -1.57 -1.88
N SER A 61 9.60 -0.49 -2.59
CA SER A 61 8.82 0.64 -2.10
C SER A 61 7.57 0.81 -2.97
N ASN A 62 6.41 0.84 -2.33
CA ASN A 62 5.12 0.87 -2.99
C ASN A 62 4.25 1.99 -2.41
N LEU A 63 3.96 3.02 -3.20
CA LEU A 63 3.10 4.13 -2.85
C LEU A 63 1.86 4.12 -3.73
N ALA A 64 0.68 4.09 -3.12
CA ALA A 64 -0.59 4.14 -3.84
C ALA A 64 -1.51 5.23 -3.29
N VAL A 65 -2.19 5.92 -4.19
CA VAL A 65 -3.30 6.83 -3.90
C VAL A 65 -4.53 6.28 -4.59
N GLU A 66 -5.61 6.11 -3.82
CA GLU A 66 -6.79 5.36 -4.27
C GLU A 66 -8.07 6.11 -3.91
N ARG A 67 -9.08 6.01 -4.77
CA ARG A 67 -10.46 6.40 -4.53
C ARG A 67 -11.33 5.16 -4.59
N HIS A 68 -12.09 4.92 -3.51
CA HIS A 68 -12.98 3.78 -3.34
C HIS A 68 -14.41 4.26 -3.19
N TRP A 69 -15.38 3.72 -3.92
CA TRP A 69 -16.80 4.06 -3.78
C TRP A 69 -17.72 2.87 -4.07
N LEU A 70 -18.91 2.89 -3.49
CA LEU A 70 -19.98 1.96 -3.83
C LEU A 70 -20.88 2.60 -4.90
N ALA A 71 -20.96 2.00 -6.09
CA ALA A 71 -21.90 2.44 -7.11
C ALA A 71 -23.32 1.93 -6.80
N ASP A 72 -24.32 2.60 -7.36
CA ASP A 72 -25.76 2.30 -7.16
C ASP A 72 -26.14 0.85 -7.54
N ASN A 73 -25.37 0.24 -8.44
CA ASN A 73 -25.52 -1.15 -8.85
C ASN A 73 -24.86 -2.17 -7.90
N GLY A 74 -24.36 -1.71 -6.75
CA GLY A 74 -23.75 -2.54 -5.70
C GLY A 74 -22.26 -2.85 -5.88
N TRP A 75 -21.62 -2.34 -6.95
CA TRP A 75 -20.19 -2.58 -7.18
C TRP A 75 -19.32 -1.66 -6.35
N HIS A 76 -18.31 -2.24 -5.68
CA HIS A 76 -17.21 -1.48 -5.11
C HIS A 76 -16.18 -1.20 -6.19
N ASN A 77 -16.03 0.08 -6.53
CA ASN A 77 -15.10 0.52 -7.55
C ASN A 77 -13.88 1.16 -6.90
N THR A 78 -12.75 1.00 -7.57
CA THR A 78 -11.49 1.60 -7.17
C THR A 78 -10.80 2.21 -8.37
N VAL A 79 -10.39 3.47 -8.25
CA VAL A 79 -9.42 4.11 -9.15
C VAL A 79 -8.18 4.39 -8.35
N TYR A 80 -7.01 4.14 -8.94
CA TYR A 80 -5.75 4.32 -8.23
C TYR A 80 -4.66 4.88 -9.14
N ALA A 81 -3.67 5.50 -8.52
CA ALA A 81 -2.37 5.70 -9.11
C ALA A 81 -1.34 5.11 -8.15
N ARG A 82 -0.42 4.30 -8.69
CA ARG A 82 0.60 3.63 -7.89
C ARG A 82 1.99 3.88 -8.45
N HIS A 83 2.92 4.20 -7.57
CA HIS A 83 4.34 4.22 -7.86
C HIS A 83 4.99 3.02 -7.17
N LEU A 84 5.66 2.17 -7.95
CA LEU A 84 6.37 1.01 -7.46
C LEU A 84 7.84 1.12 -7.85
N TYR A 85 8.71 1.10 -6.86
CA TYR A 85 10.15 1.02 -7.02
C TYR A 85 10.64 -0.28 -6.42
N GLU A 86 11.50 -1.00 -7.12
CA GLU A 86 12.20 -2.16 -6.57
C GLU A 86 13.64 -2.17 -7.07
N SER A 87 14.57 -2.38 -6.13
CA SER A 87 15.96 -2.71 -6.42
C SER A 87 16.17 -4.16 -6.01
N PHE A 88 16.64 -4.99 -6.93
CA PHE A 88 16.76 -6.42 -6.68
C PHE A 88 18.04 -6.99 -7.30
N LYS A 89 18.60 -7.94 -6.57
CA LYS A 89 19.62 -8.86 -7.05
C LYS A 89 19.04 -10.26 -7.10
N GLN A 90 19.04 -10.85 -8.29
CA GLN A 90 18.58 -12.22 -8.50
C GLN A 90 19.62 -13.02 -9.28
N CYS A 91 20.29 -13.95 -8.59
CA CYS A 91 21.41 -14.69 -9.14
C CYS A 91 22.55 -13.75 -9.63
N LEU A 92 22.75 -13.65 -10.95
CA LEU A 92 23.74 -12.75 -11.58
C LEU A 92 23.14 -11.40 -11.99
N GLN A 93 21.83 -11.24 -11.94
CA GLN A 93 21.13 -10.02 -12.31
C GLN A 93 21.09 -9.07 -11.12
N ASP A 94 21.35 -7.79 -11.37
CA ASP A 94 21.33 -6.71 -10.39
C ASP A 94 20.75 -5.50 -11.12
N ASP A 95 19.49 -5.19 -10.84
CA ASP A 95 18.68 -4.23 -11.61
C ASP A 95 17.74 -3.44 -10.70
N GLU A 96 17.24 -2.34 -11.26
CA GLU A 96 16.24 -1.48 -10.64
C GLU A 96 15.04 -1.29 -11.57
N VAL A 97 13.84 -1.29 -11.01
CA VAL A 97 12.60 -1.03 -11.72
C VAL A 97 11.84 0.11 -11.07
N ASN A 98 11.27 0.97 -11.91
CA ASN A 98 10.41 2.09 -11.53
C ASN A 98 9.16 2.07 -12.39
N PHE A 99 8.00 1.84 -11.77
CA PHE A 99 6.72 1.79 -12.45
C PHE A 99 5.77 2.85 -11.91
N VAL A 100 5.05 3.48 -12.83
CA VAL A 100 3.84 4.26 -12.53
C VAL A 100 2.68 3.52 -13.15
N LEU A 101 1.75 3.06 -12.32
CA LEU A 101 0.59 2.26 -12.70
C LEU A 101 -0.69 3.10 -12.53
N PRO A 102 -1.44 3.37 -13.62
CA PRO A 102 -2.74 4.05 -13.57
C PRO A 102 -3.93 3.10 -13.39
#